data_AF-B7G9A6-F1
#
_entry.id   AF-B7G9A6-F1
#
_cell.length_a   1.000
_cell.length_b   1.000
_cell.length_c   1.000
_cell.angle_alpha   90.00
_cell.angle_beta   90.00
_cell.angle_gamma   90.00
#
_symmetry.space_group_name_H-M   'P 1'
#
loop_
_entity.id
_entity.type
_entity.pdbx_description
1 polymer ?
#
loop_
_entity_poly.entity_id
_entity_poly.type
_entity_poly.pdbx_seq_one_letter_code
_entity_poly.pdbx_strand_id
1 'polypeptide(L)'
;MSGFQARLPTQTEIETCIHVELTAQDAWDPSSDKLEQQERLKETRLSNIAGTVSTLFPDRKSEISAVLSSVSSTLVDDDFVQGMEQSVWITSAVASSTTVSEPLTPWQNRAEAEIRELKKQVLWIMSHEGIPRRFWDYVAEYVSEIRSRTAHPLYDLKGRTPIEHVTGETPDITEWLEYRMYQPVWYLDPGDFPEEKKLLGRWLGPAHRVGQALCCWIVPQSGRVIARGGAWIGQLQD
;
A
#
# COMPACT_ATOMS: atom_id res chain seq x y z
N MET A 1 11.89 17.30 15.97
CA MET A 1 11.62 16.18 16.89
C MET A 1 10.34 16.48 17.65
N SER A 2 9.19 16.02 17.16
CA SER A 2 7.92 16.15 17.89
C SER A 2 7.72 14.87 18.70
N GLY A 3 8.22 14.86 19.93
CA GLY A 3 7.96 13.78 20.88
C GLY A 3 6.72 14.14 21.67
N PHE A 4 5.61 13.44 21.46
CA PHE A 4 4.46 13.53 22.36
C PHE A 4 4.94 13.14 23.77
N GLN A 5 4.77 14.04 24.75
CA GLN A 5 5.07 13.72 26.15
C GLN A 5 4.06 12.67 26.64
N ALA A 6 4.53 11.42 26.80
CA ALA A 6 3.76 10.38 27.44
C ALA A 6 3.73 10.63 28.96
N ARG A 7 2.53 10.68 29.55
CA ARG A 7 2.32 10.66 31.00
C ARG A 7 1.40 9.51 31.38
N LEU A 8 1.51 9.06 32.63
CA LEU A 8 0.60 8.07 33.19
C LEU A 8 -0.79 8.72 33.43
N PRO A 9 -1.89 7.99 33.19
CA PRO A 9 -3.24 8.46 33.52
C PRO A 9 -3.39 8.71 35.02
N THR A 10 -4.12 9.76 35.37
CA THR A 10 -4.48 10.06 36.77
C THR A 10 -5.67 9.20 37.22
N GLN A 11 -5.82 9.01 38.52
CA GLN A 11 -6.90 8.18 39.09
C GLN A 11 -8.30 8.65 38.65
N THR A 12 -8.50 9.97 38.57
CA THR A 12 -9.74 10.58 38.08
C THR A 12 -10.00 10.25 36.61
N GLU A 13 -8.98 10.23 35.75
CA GLU A 13 -9.14 9.87 34.34
C GLU A 13 -9.52 8.41 34.16
N ILE A 14 -9.00 7.52 35.01
CA ILE A 14 -9.35 6.10 35.02
C ILE A 14 -10.82 5.92 35.42
N GLU A 15 -11.29 6.66 36.41
CA GLU A 15 -12.68 6.56 36.92
C GLU A 15 -13.71 7.23 35.99
N THR A 16 -13.32 8.25 35.23
CA THR A 16 -14.24 9.00 34.35
C THR A 16 -14.18 8.53 32.89
N CYS A 17 -13.29 7.60 32.55
CA CYS A 17 -13.15 7.14 31.18
C CYS A 17 -14.40 6.40 30.69
N ILE A 18 -14.65 6.48 29.39
CA ILE A 18 -15.74 5.75 28.75
C ILE A 18 -15.36 4.26 28.74
N HIS A 19 -16.04 3.47 29.56
CA HIS A 19 -15.90 2.02 29.51
C HIS A 19 -16.65 1.49 28.29
N VAL A 20 -15.91 0.88 27.37
CA VAL A 20 -16.51 0.16 26.25
C VAL A 20 -16.99 -1.19 26.75
N GLU A 21 -18.29 -1.44 26.67
CA GLU A 21 -18.84 -2.77 26.93
C GLU A 21 -18.42 -3.71 25.80
N LEU A 22 -17.75 -4.81 26.15
CA LEU A 22 -17.36 -5.83 25.18
C LEU A 22 -18.63 -6.46 24.60
N THR A 23 -18.76 -6.40 23.28
CA THR A 23 -19.95 -6.88 22.55
C THR A 23 -20.08 -8.41 22.51
N ALA A 24 -19.04 -9.13 22.94
CA ALA A 24 -19.02 -10.59 23.02
C ALA A 24 -18.58 -11.04 24.41
N GLN A 25 -19.30 -12.00 24.98
CA GLN A 25 -18.98 -12.62 26.28
C GLN A 25 -17.90 -13.71 26.16
N ASP A 26 -17.62 -14.17 24.94
CA ASP A 26 -16.59 -15.18 24.68
C ASP A 26 -15.18 -14.55 24.75
N ALA A 27 -14.23 -15.27 25.35
CA ALA A 27 -12.84 -14.84 25.38
C ALA A 27 -12.28 -14.73 23.96
N TRP A 28 -11.66 -13.59 23.65
CA TRP A 28 -11.01 -13.36 22.36
C TRP A 28 -9.86 -14.36 22.17
N ASP A 29 -9.98 -15.24 21.17
CA ASP A 29 -8.96 -16.20 20.78
C ASP A 29 -8.33 -15.78 19.43
N PRO A 30 -7.12 -15.19 19.45
CA PRO A 30 -6.44 -14.71 18.25
C PRO A 30 -5.95 -15.84 17.32
N SER A 31 -5.97 -17.09 17.78
CA SER A 31 -5.58 -18.28 17.00
C SER A 31 -6.76 -19.02 16.38
N SER A 32 -7.99 -18.51 16.54
CA SER A 32 -9.18 -19.17 16.02
C SER A 32 -9.38 -18.91 14.52
N ASP A 33 -9.49 -19.99 13.73
CA ASP A 33 -9.80 -19.92 12.29
C ASP A 33 -11.22 -19.40 11.96
N LYS A 34 -12.04 -19.11 12.99
CA LYS A 34 -13.42 -18.61 12.84
C LYS A 34 -13.48 -17.29 12.05
N LEU A 35 -12.52 -16.40 12.28
CA LEU A 35 -12.46 -15.09 11.61
C LEU A 35 -12.15 -15.25 10.12
N GLU A 36 -11.15 -16.09 9.79
CA GLU A 36 -10.77 -16.38 8.40
C GLU A 36 -11.91 -17.07 7.63
N GLN A 37 -12.66 -17.96 8.29
CA GLN A 37 -13.87 -18.59 7.70
C GLN A 37 -14.99 -17.57 7.45
N GLN A 38 -15.21 -16.62 8.36
CA GLN A 38 -16.19 -15.55 8.17
C GLN A 38 -15.79 -14.57 7.05
N GLU A 39 -14.50 -14.26 6.92
CA GLU A 39 -13.97 -13.43 5.83
C GLU A 39 -14.16 -14.11 4.47
N ARG A 40 -13.79 -15.39 4.33
CA ARG A 40 -14.02 -16.16 3.09
C ARG A 40 -15.49 -16.22 2.70
N LEU A 41 -16.40 -16.38 3.67
CA LEU A 41 -17.85 -16.39 3.41
C LEU A 41 -18.37 -15.02 2.97
N LYS A 42 -17.84 -13.92 3.54
CA LYS A 42 -18.17 -12.55 3.12
C LYS A 42 -17.62 -12.25 1.72
N GLU A 43 -16.38 -12.63 1.43
CA GLU A 43 -15.77 -12.50 0.10
C GLU A 43 -16.58 -13.25 -0.98
N THR A 44 -17.00 -14.48 -0.67
CA THR A 44 -17.85 -15.30 -1.57
C THR A 44 -19.22 -14.65 -1.81
N ARG A 45 -19.79 -13.97 -0.80
CA ARG A 45 -21.03 -13.19 -0.98
C ARG A 45 -20.81 -11.96 -1.85
N LEU A 46 -19.72 -11.22 -1.65
CA LEU A 46 -19.37 -10.04 -2.45
C LEU A 46 -19.12 -10.40 -3.93
N SER A 47 -18.48 -11.52 -4.21
CA SER A 47 -18.29 -12.01 -5.58
C SER A 47 -19.61 -12.38 -6.28
N ASN A 48 -20.60 -12.88 -5.52
CA ASN A 48 -21.92 -13.21 -6.07
C ASN A 48 -22.80 -11.97 -6.30
N ILE A 49 -22.59 -10.88 -5.54
CA ILE A 49 -23.31 -9.61 -5.74
C ILE A 49 -22.81 -8.89 -7.01
N ALA A 50 -21.51 -8.97 -7.33
CA ALA A 50 -20.93 -8.33 -8.52
C ALA A 50 -21.54 -8.81 -9.86
N GLY A 51 -22.18 -9.99 -9.89
CA GLY A 51 -22.83 -10.55 -11.08
C GLY A 51 -24.31 -10.21 -11.26
N THR A 52 -24.97 -9.50 -10.33
CA THR A 52 -26.44 -9.29 -10.37
C THR A 52 -26.87 -7.85 -10.03
N VAL A 53 -25.97 -6.87 -10.06
CA VAL A 53 -26.35 -5.45 -9.95
C VAL A 53 -26.46 -4.85 -11.36
N SER A 54 -27.46 -5.34 -12.10
CA SER A 54 -28.08 -4.58 -13.18
C SER A 54 -29.56 -4.58 -12.92
N THR A 55 -30.12 -3.36 -12.81
CA THR A 55 -31.52 -3.01 -12.61
C THR A 55 -32.04 -3.07 -11.17
N LEU A 56 -32.74 -1.99 -10.79
CA LEU A 56 -33.38 -1.68 -9.51
C LEU A 56 -32.56 -0.85 -8.51
N PHE A 57 -32.20 0.37 -8.90
CA PHE A 57 -31.95 1.45 -7.93
C PHE A 57 -33.21 2.32 -7.84
N PRO A 58 -34.01 2.23 -6.75
CA PRO A 58 -34.93 3.30 -6.42
C PRO A 58 -34.12 4.51 -5.98
N ASP A 59 -34.51 5.66 -6.51
CA ASP A 59 -33.98 7.01 -6.26
C ASP A 59 -33.53 7.22 -4.80
N ARG A 60 -32.23 7.12 -4.53
CA ARG A 60 -31.60 7.48 -3.26
C ARG A 60 -30.32 8.27 -3.53
N LYS A 61 -30.14 9.36 -2.78
CA LYS A 61 -29.21 10.44 -3.07
C LYS A 61 -27.72 10.10 -2.97
N SER A 62 -27.31 8.93 -2.45
CA SER A 62 -25.90 8.56 -2.40
C SER A 62 -25.66 7.05 -2.52
N GLU A 63 -24.74 6.67 -3.41
CA GLU A 63 -24.32 5.29 -3.66
C GLU A 63 -23.62 4.67 -2.43
N ILE A 64 -22.97 5.50 -1.62
CA ILE A 64 -22.23 5.09 -0.41
C ILE A 64 -23.19 4.67 0.71
N SER A 65 -24.32 5.36 0.88
CA SER A 65 -25.37 4.98 1.84
C SER A 65 -25.93 3.60 1.52
N ALA A 66 -26.21 3.31 0.25
CA ALA A 66 -26.76 2.02 -0.15
C ALA A 66 -25.84 0.84 0.21
N VAL A 67 -24.52 1.03 0.10
CA VAL A 67 -23.53 0.03 0.49
C VAL A 67 -23.44 -0.11 2.01
N LEU A 68 -23.41 0.98 2.76
CA LEU A 68 -23.28 0.94 4.23
C LEU A 68 -24.54 0.37 4.92
N SER A 69 -25.74 0.77 4.49
CA SER A 69 -27.02 0.15 4.90
C SER A 69 -27.09 -1.35 4.63
N SER A 70 -26.42 -1.83 3.57
CA SER A 70 -26.40 -3.27 3.25
C SER A 70 -25.51 -4.08 4.19
N VAL A 71 -24.55 -3.44 4.86
CA VAL A 71 -23.59 -4.06 5.76
C VAL A 71 -24.06 -4.06 7.21
N SER A 72 -24.83 -3.05 7.64
CA SER A 72 -25.47 -3.03 8.97
C SER A 72 -26.67 -2.10 9.03
N SER A 73 -27.77 -2.55 9.65
CA SER A 73 -28.97 -1.72 9.88
C SER A 73 -28.81 -0.70 11.01
N THR A 74 -27.70 -0.75 11.76
CA THR A 74 -27.37 0.23 12.83
C THR A 74 -26.53 1.40 12.32
N LEU A 75 -25.97 1.29 11.11
CA LEU A 75 -25.36 2.42 10.40
C LEU A 75 -26.48 3.11 9.62
N VAL A 76 -27.28 3.91 10.32
CA VAL A 76 -28.24 4.81 9.67
C VAL A 76 -27.41 5.89 8.97
N ASP A 77 -27.45 5.83 7.64
CA ASP A 77 -26.46 6.41 6.73
C ASP A 77 -26.32 7.93 6.79
N ASP A 78 -27.39 8.66 7.11
CA ASP A 78 -27.37 10.11 6.96
C ASP A 78 -26.54 10.79 8.06
N ASP A 79 -26.62 10.33 9.31
CA ASP A 79 -25.86 10.90 10.43
C ASP A 79 -24.36 10.54 10.35
N PHE A 80 -24.03 9.36 9.81
CA PHE A 80 -22.64 8.94 9.60
C PHE A 80 -21.99 9.66 8.42
N VAL A 81 -22.71 9.79 7.30
CA VAL A 81 -22.24 10.57 6.14
C VAL A 81 -22.16 12.06 6.52
N GLN A 82 -23.15 12.60 7.23
CA GLN A 82 -23.10 13.96 7.77
C GLN A 82 -21.94 14.11 8.76
N GLY A 83 -21.68 13.11 9.60
CA GLY A 83 -20.52 13.06 10.48
C GLY A 83 -19.20 13.04 9.73
N MET A 84 -19.07 12.27 8.63
CA MET A 84 -17.90 12.25 7.76
C MET A 84 -17.70 13.56 6.98
N GLU A 85 -18.77 14.10 6.41
CA GLU A 85 -18.77 15.40 5.72
C GLU A 85 -18.41 16.54 6.69
N GLN A 86 -18.80 16.45 7.96
CA GLN A 86 -18.44 17.41 9.01
C GLN A 86 -17.04 17.18 9.60
N SER A 87 -16.50 15.96 9.57
CA SER A 87 -15.25 15.59 10.26
C SER A 87 -14.02 15.45 9.36
N VAL A 88 -14.17 15.42 8.03
CA VAL A 88 -13.03 15.38 7.11
C VAL A 88 -12.79 16.76 6.50
N TRP A 89 -12.32 17.69 7.33
CA TRP A 89 -11.40 18.69 6.84
C TRP A 89 -9.98 18.17 7.05
N ILE A 90 -9.37 17.62 6.01
CA ILE A 90 -7.91 17.63 5.93
C ILE A 90 -7.56 19.02 5.38
N THR A 91 -7.83 20.09 6.11
CA THR A 91 -7.10 21.33 5.85
C THR A 91 -5.69 21.11 6.35
N SER A 92 -4.82 20.78 5.40
CA SER A 92 -3.41 21.08 5.57
C SER A 92 -3.29 22.50 6.13
N ALA A 93 -2.49 22.69 7.19
CA ALA A 93 -2.20 24.02 7.73
C ALA A 93 -1.51 24.94 6.69
N VAL A 94 -1.21 24.41 5.50
CA VAL A 94 -0.76 25.14 4.31
C VAL A 94 -1.99 25.61 3.53
N ALA A 95 -2.11 26.92 3.34
CA ALA A 95 -3.10 27.54 2.46
C ALA A 95 -2.96 26.99 1.03
N SER A 96 -3.77 25.99 0.71
CA SER A 96 -3.77 25.29 -0.58
C SER A 96 -5.16 25.43 -1.18
N SER A 97 -5.28 26.01 -2.37
CA SER A 97 -6.55 26.07 -3.08
C SER A 97 -6.86 24.70 -3.70
N THR A 98 -7.86 23.99 -3.19
CA THR A 98 -8.34 22.74 -3.79
C THR A 98 -9.15 23.06 -5.04
N THR A 99 -8.88 22.38 -6.15
CA THR A 99 -9.64 22.47 -7.40
C THR A 99 -10.16 21.08 -7.78
N VAL A 100 -11.39 21.00 -8.30
CA VAL A 100 -12.04 19.75 -8.71
C VAL A 100 -12.26 19.78 -10.22
N SER A 101 -12.03 18.66 -10.91
CA SER A 101 -12.34 18.52 -12.33
C SER A 101 -13.84 18.54 -12.59
N GLU A 102 -14.25 18.93 -13.80
CA GLU A 102 -15.66 18.88 -14.18
C GLU A 102 -16.18 17.43 -14.17
N PRO A 103 -17.41 17.17 -13.71
CA PRO A 103 -17.99 15.84 -13.74
C PRO A 103 -17.94 15.24 -15.16
N LEU A 104 -17.65 13.94 -15.26
CA LEU A 104 -17.61 13.19 -16.52
C LEU A 104 -16.56 13.69 -17.54
N THR A 105 -15.50 14.37 -17.09
CA THR A 105 -14.40 14.84 -17.95
C THR A 105 -13.05 14.16 -17.64
N PRO A 106 -12.92 12.83 -17.85
CA PRO A 106 -11.72 12.07 -17.48
C PRO A 106 -10.42 12.59 -18.13
N TRP A 107 -10.50 13.21 -19.31
CA TRP A 107 -9.35 13.80 -20.00
C TRP A 107 -8.72 15.00 -19.27
N GLN A 108 -9.44 15.65 -18.34
CA GLN A 108 -8.86 16.70 -17.49
C GLN A 108 -7.83 16.11 -16.52
N ASN A 109 -8.00 14.86 -16.10
CA ASN A 109 -7.10 14.16 -15.19
C ASN A 109 -6.01 13.39 -15.95
N ARG A 110 -4.94 14.10 -16.32
CA ARG A 110 -3.79 13.48 -17.01
C ARG A 110 -3.12 12.33 -16.22
N ALA A 111 -3.34 12.25 -14.90
CA ALA A 111 -2.78 11.17 -14.08
C ALA A 111 -3.37 9.79 -14.44
N GLU A 112 -4.60 9.73 -14.96
CA GLU A 112 -5.23 8.45 -15.33
C GLU A 112 -4.46 7.68 -16.40
N ALA A 113 -3.85 8.41 -17.34
CA ALA A 113 -3.01 7.81 -18.38
C ALA A 113 -1.78 7.11 -17.77
N GLU A 114 -1.11 7.76 -16.82
CA GLU A 114 0.05 7.17 -16.13
C GLU A 114 -0.34 6.00 -15.23
N ILE A 115 -1.48 6.10 -14.53
CA ILE A 115 -2.02 4.99 -13.71
C ILE A 115 -2.27 3.75 -14.58
N ARG A 116 -2.82 3.94 -15.78
CA ARG A 116 -3.05 2.84 -16.73
C ARG A 116 -1.74 2.15 -17.13
N GLU A 117 -0.72 2.90 -17.52
CA GLU A 117 0.56 2.34 -17.96
C GLU A 117 1.31 1.67 -16.80
N LEU A 118 1.24 2.24 -15.60
CA LEU A 118 1.77 1.62 -14.38
C LEU A 118 1.10 0.27 -14.12
N LYS A 119 -0.24 0.22 -14.10
CA LYS A 119 -0.98 -1.04 -13.89
C LYS A 119 -0.63 -2.10 -14.91
N LYS A 120 -0.50 -1.71 -16.19
CA LYS A 120 -0.12 -2.61 -17.27
C LYS A 120 1.27 -3.22 -17.04
N GLN A 121 2.25 -2.40 -16.66
CA GLN A 121 3.61 -2.86 -16.38
C GLN A 121 3.66 -3.76 -15.14
N VAL A 122 2.97 -3.39 -14.06
CA VAL A 122 2.89 -4.21 -12.84
C VAL A 122 2.33 -5.60 -13.15
N LEU A 123 1.19 -5.66 -13.83
CA LEU A 123 0.56 -6.93 -14.19
C LEU A 123 1.45 -7.78 -15.12
N TRP A 124 2.14 -7.14 -16.06
CA TRP A 124 3.08 -7.83 -16.94
C TRP A 124 4.27 -8.42 -16.17
N ILE A 125 4.93 -7.65 -15.30
CA ILE A 125 6.06 -8.12 -14.48
C ILE A 125 5.63 -9.27 -13.58
N MET A 126 4.49 -9.13 -12.89
CA MET A 126 3.97 -10.18 -12.02
C MET A 126 3.71 -11.49 -12.77
N SER A 127 3.14 -11.40 -13.97
CA SER A 127 2.88 -12.58 -14.81
C SER A 127 4.15 -13.18 -15.42
N HIS A 128 5.13 -12.35 -15.78
CA HIS A 128 6.37 -12.79 -16.44
C HIS A 128 7.32 -13.48 -15.45
N GLU A 129 7.50 -12.89 -14.26
CA GLU A 129 8.40 -13.43 -13.23
C GLU A 129 7.72 -14.45 -12.29
N GLY A 130 6.41 -14.65 -12.41
CA GLY A 130 5.66 -15.59 -11.56
C GLY A 130 5.53 -15.12 -10.11
N ILE A 131 5.37 -13.81 -9.89
CA ILE A 131 5.32 -13.21 -8.55
C ILE A 131 3.94 -13.46 -7.91
N PRO A 132 3.88 -13.95 -6.66
CA PRO A 132 2.63 -14.08 -5.93
C PRO A 132 1.90 -12.74 -5.77
N ARG A 133 0.56 -12.76 -5.80
CA ARG A 133 -0.29 -11.56 -5.66
C ARG A 133 -0.06 -10.76 -4.38
N ARG A 134 0.51 -11.38 -3.33
CA ARG A 134 0.80 -10.71 -2.06
C ARG A 134 1.87 -9.63 -2.16
N PHE A 135 2.75 -9.69 -3.16
CA PHE A 135 3.84 -8.73 -3.36
C PHE A 135 3.53 -7.68 -4.45
N TRP A 136 2.24 -7.46 -4.75
CA TRP A 136 1.83 -6.52 -5.80
C TRP A 136 2.25 -5.07 -5.50
N ASP A 137 2.30 -4.73 -4.22
CA ASP A 137 2.68 -3.44 -3.66
C ASP A 137 4.16 -3.13 -3.95
N TYR A 138 5.07 -4.08 -3.67
CA TYR A 138 6.49 -3.95 -4.00
C TYR A 138 6.72 -3.80 -5.51
N VAL A 139 5.97 -4.54 -6.33
CA VAL A 139 6.07 -4.42 -7.79
C VAL A 139 5.55 -3.06 -8.26
N ALA A 140 4.46 -2.56 -7.68
CA ALA A 140 3.93 -1.23 -7.99
C ALA A 140 4.92 -0.12 -7.62
N GLU A 141 5.55 -0.20 -6.45
CA GLU A 141 6.59 0.72 -6.02
C GLU A 141 7.78 0.68 -6.99
N TYR A 142 8.36 -0.50 -7.24
CA TYR A 142 9.47 -0.66 -8.19
C TYR A 142 9.18 -0.08 -9.58
N VAL A 143 7.98 -0.35 -10.13
CA VAL A 143 7.57 0.21 -11.42
C VAL A 143 7.43 1.72 -11.36
N SER A 144 6.81 2.27 -10.31
CA SER A 144 6.67 3.73 -10.15
C SER A 144 8.03 4.43 -10.07
N GLU A 145 8.98 3.85 -9.35
CA GLU A 145 10.34 4.40 -9.16
C GLU A 145 11.15 4.33 -10.45
N ILE A 146 11.03 3.25 -11.24
CA ILE A 146 11.65 3.15 -12.56
C ILE A 146 11.04 4.18 -13.51
N ARG A 147 9.71 4.30 -13.53
CA ARG A 147 9.03 5.25 -14.41
C ARG A 147 9.39 6.69 -14.05
N SER A 148 9.55 7.04 -12.77
CA SER A 148 9.92 8.39 -12.38
C SER A 148 11.38 8.73 -12.69
N ARG A 149 12.27 7.73 -12.75
CA ARG A 149 13.72 7.87 -13.01
C ARG A 149 14.15 7.58 -14.44
N THR A 150 13.26 7.09 -15.29
CA THR A 150 13.57 6.81 -16.69
C THR A 150 12.97 7.90 -17.57
N ALA A 151 13.72 8.35 -18.57
CA ALA A 151 13.20 9.27 -19.57
C ALA A 151 12.12 8.58 -20.41
N HIS A 152 10.93 9.18 -20.47
CA HIS A 152 9.85 8.74 -21.35
C HIS A 152 9.85 9.53 -22.65
N PRO A 153 9.32 8.99 -23.76
CA PRO A 153 9.18 9.71 -25.04
C PRO A 153 8.04 10.74 -24.99
N LEU A 154 7.96 11.52 -23.92
CA LEU A 154 7.02 12.61 -23.73
C LEU A 154 7.71 13.92 -24.11
N TYR A 155 7.11 14.65 -25.04
CA TYR A 155 7.65 15.91 -25.56
C TYR A 155 7.93 16.94 -24.44
N ASP A 156 7.03 17.01 -23.45
CA ASP A 156 7.11 17.98 -22.34
C ASP A 156 8.37 17.80 -21.47
N LEU A 157 8.90 16.58 -21.37
CA LEU A 157 10.08 16.30 -20.54
C LEU A 157 11.39 16.75 -21.20
N LYS A 158 11.40 17.02 -22.52
CA LYS A 158 12.60 17.41 -23.28
C LYS A 158 13.79 16.45 -23.07
N GLY A 159 13.50 15.15 -22.91
CA GLY A 159 14.51 14.11 -22.70
C GLY A 159 15.03 13.98 -21.25
N ARG A 160 14.50 14.75 -20.29
CA ARG A 160 14.81 14.59 -18.86
C ARG A 160 13.92 13.53 -18.21
N THR A 161 14.32 13.07 -17.01
CA THR A 161 13.48 12.15 -16.21
C THR A 161 12.34 12.92 -15.52
N PRO A 162 11.18 12.30 -15.25
CA PRO A 162 10.09 12.97 -14.53
C PRO A 162 10.51 13.55 -13.19
N ILE A 163 11.29 12.79 -12.42
CA ILE A 163 11.77 13.25 -11.11
C ILE A 163 12.70 14.45 -11.23
N GLU A 164 13.65 14.44 -12.18
CA GLU A 164 14.53 15.57 -12.46
C GLU A 164 13.77 16.80 -12.95
N HIS A 165 12.69 16.61 -13.72
CA HIS A 165 11.86 17.72 -14.17
C HIS A 165 11.15 18.42 -13.01
N VAL A 166 10.76 17.67 -11.96
CA VAL A 166 10.05 18.19 -10.79
C VAL A 166 11.01 18.74 -9.74
N THR A 167 12.09 18.02 -9.42
CA THR A 167 13.02 18.39 -8.33
C THR A 167 14.20 19.24 -8.81
N GLY A 168 14.56 19.15 -10.10
CA GLY A 168 15.78 19.75 -10.65
C GLY A 168 17.06 18.95 -10.37
N GLU A 169 16.97 17.85 -9.62
CA GLU A 169 18.11 17.00 -9.28
C GLU A 169 18.16 15.77 -10.17
N THR A 170 19.35 15.41 -10.64
CA THR A 170 19.54 14.17 -11.40
C THR A 170 19.43 12.97 -10.45
N PRO A 171 18.48 12.05 -10.67
CA PRO A 171 18.33 10.89 -9.81
C PRO A 171 19.50 9.92 -9.95
N ASP A 172 19.98 9.38 -8.83
CA ASP A 172 20.85 8.22 -8.85
C ASP A 172 20.01 6.96 -9.12
N ILE A 173 20.40 6.18 -10.12
CA ILE A 173 19.71 4.94 -10.55
C ILE A 173 20.49 3.67 -10.19
N THR A 174 21.63 3.81 -9.50
CA THR A 174 22.53 2.68 -9.20
C THR A 174 21.81 1.53 -8.50
N GLU A 175 20.86 1.82 -7.60
CA GLU A 175 20.11 0.80 -6.83
C GLU A 175 19.21 -0.10 -7.71
N TRP A 176 18.79 0.38 -8.88
CA TRP A 176 17.88 -0.34 -9.78
C TRP A 176 18.61 -1.10 -10.89
N LEU A 177 19.92 -0.89 -11.06
CA LEU A 177 20.70 -1.53 -12.12
C LEU A 177 21.25 -2.90 -11.69
N GLU A 178 21.37 -3.15 -10.39
CA GLU A 178 22.07 -4.32 -9.87
C GLU A 178 21.25 -5.62 -9.97
N TYR A 179 19.95 -5.53 -9.74
CA TYR A 179 19.04 -6.69 -9.70
C TYR A 179 17.72 -6.40 -10.40
N ARG A 180 17.15 -7.43 -11.01
CA ARG A 180 15.79 -7.41 -11.55
C ARG A 180 14.78 -7.76 -10.46
N MET A 181 13.57 -7.21 -10.58
CA MET A 181 12.42 -7.61 -9.74
C MET A 181 12.28 -9.14 -9.68
N TYR A 182 12.16 -9.66 -8.46
CA TYR A 182 12.00 -11.07 -8.13
C TYR A 182 13.15 -12.00 -8.55
N GLN A 183 14.33 -11.45 -8.82
CA GLN A 183 15.52 -12.24 -9.14
C GLN A 183 16.01 -13.05 -7.92
N PRO A 184 16.45 -14.31 -8.09
CA PRO A 184 17.14 -15.05 -7.04
C PRO A 184 18.45 -14.36 -6.63
N VAL A 185 18.65 -14.13 -5.33
CA VAL A 185 19.86 -13.52 -4.78
C VAL A 185 20.33 -14.28 -3.54
N TRP A 186 21.64 -14.34 -3.32
CA TRP A 186 22.20 -14.77 -2.04
C TRP A 186 22.20 -13.60 -1.08
N TYR A 187 21.75 -13.82 0.15
CA TYR A 187 21.92 -12.86 1.22
C TYR A 187 22.53 -13.53 2.45
N LEU A 188 23.30 -12.77 3.21
CA LEU A 188 23.91 -13.21 4.45
C LEU A 188 22.96 -12.93 5.62
N ASP A 189 22.70 -13.96 6.42
CA ASP A 189 21.92 -13.80 7.66
C ASP A 189 22.88 -13.68 8.86
N PRO A 190 22.78 -12.61 9.68
CA PRO A 190 23.63 -12.42 10.86
C PRO A 190 23.16 -13.30 12.02
N GLY A 191 23.11 -14.62 11.79
CA GLY A 191 22.77 -15.61 12.81
C GLY A 191 23.87 -15.77 13.88
N ASP A 192 23.71 -16.79 14.73
CA ASP A 192 24.67 -17.08 15.79
C ASP A 192 26.06 -17.40 15.24
N PHE A 193 27.06 -16.66 15.73
CA PHE A 193 28.48 -16.93 15.50
C PHE A 193 28.80 -18.38 15.94
N PRO A 194 29.48 -19.21 15.13
CA PRO A 194 30.52 -18.84 14.16
C PRO A 194 30.18 -19.07 12.67
N GLU A 195 28.93 -19.36 12.31
CA GLU A 195 28.56 -19.67 10.91
C GLU A 195 27.79 -18.54 10.25
N GLU A 196 28.45 -17.78 9.37
CA GLU A 196 27.76 -16.92 8.40
C GLU A 196 27.01 -17.78 7.39
N LYS A 197 25.68 -17.84 7.52
CA LYS A 197 24.83 -18.64 6.63
C LYS A 197 24.42 -17.79 5.43
N LYS A 198 24.99 -18.12 4.26
CA LYS A 198 24.48 -17.65 2.97
C LYS A 198 23.15 -18.34 2.70
N LEU A 199 22.08 -17.56 2.66
CA LEU A 199 20.72 -18.01 2.41
C LEU A 199 20.22 -17.49 1.06
N LEU A 200 19.36 -18.28 0.43
CA LEU A 200 18.74 -17.89 -0.83
C LEU A 200 17.49 -17.03 -0.55
N GLY A 201 17.36 -15.93 -1.28
CA GLY A 201 16.19 -15.06 -1.28
C GLY A 201 15.76 -14.67 -2.69
N ARG A 202 14.69 -13.89 -2.76
CA ARG A 202 14.27 -13.17 -3.97
C ARG A 202 14.32 -11.68 -3.70
N TRP A 203 14.89 -10.92 -4.62
CA TRP A 203 14.98 -9.47 -4.52
C TRP A 203 13.65 -8.81 -4.87
N LEU A 204 13.17 -7.87 -4.07
CA LEU A 204 11.86 -7.22 -4.26
C LEU A 204 11.94 -5.74 -4.64
N GLY A 205 13.09 -5.10 -4.50
CA GLY A 205 13.25 -3.68 -4.78
C GLY A 205 14.19 -2.98 -3.80
N PRO A 206 14.60 -1.74 -4.08
CA PRO A 206 15.30 -0.91 -3.10
C PRO A 206 14.40 -0.60 -1.90
N ALA A 207 15.01 -0.50 -0.72
CA ALA A 207 14.35 -0.23 0.53
C ALA A 207 14.64 1.22 0.95
N HIS A 208 13.77 2.13 0.52
CA HIS A 208 13.90 3.53 0.88
C HIS A 208 13.70 3.72 2.40
N ARG A 209 14.55 4.56 3.01
CA ARG A 209 14.44 5.01 4.41
C ARG A 209 14.71 3.93 5.48
N VAL A 210 15.24 2.78 5.10
CA VAL A 210 15.62 1.71 6.04
C VAL A 210 17.13 1.49 5.95
N GLY A 211 17.92 2.06 6.86
CA GLY A 211 19.36 1.82 6.95
C GLY A 211 20.25 2.86 6.27
N GLN A 212 21.49 2.45 5.95
CA GLN A 212 22.49 3.23 5.20
C GLN A 212 22.27 3.07 3.69
N ALA A 213 23.14 3.65 2.85
CA ALA A 213 23.03 3.57 1.39
C ALA A 213 22.91 2.12 0.87
N LEU A 214 22.18 1.92 -0.24
CA LEU A 214 22.01 0.64 -0.94
C LEU A 214 21.31 -0.45 -0.12
N CYS A 215 20.26 -0.11 0.63
CA CYS A 215 19.41 -1.11 1.25
C CYS A 215 18.33 -1.61 0.28
N CYS A 216 18.00 -2.89 0.35
CA CYS A 216 16.96 -3.50 -0.47
C CYS A 216 16.07 -4.47 0.31
N TRP A 217 14.90 -4.73 -0.25
CA TRP A 217 13.94 -5.71 0.23
C TRP A 217 14.25 -7.08 -0.36
N ILE A 218 14.32 -8.08 0.52
CA ILE A 218 14.53 -9.48 0.15
C ILE A 218 13.40 -10.30 0.77
N VAL A 219 12.84 -11.23 0.00
CA VAL A 219 11.95 -12.26 0.53
C VAL A 219 12.69 -13.60 0.60
N PRO A 220 12.93 -14.12 1.81
CA PRO A 220 13.48 -15.45 2.03
C PRO A 220 12.39 -16.52 1.91
N GLN A 221 12.76 -17.80 2.05
CA GLN A 221 11.82 -18.92 1.96
C GLN A 221 10.65 -18.83 2.97
N SER A 222 10.83 -18.12 4.09
CA SER A 222 9.76 -17.90 5.08
C SER A 222 8.62 -17.00 4.58
N GLY A 223 8.81 -16.28 3.46
CA GLY A 223 7.81 -15.37 2.90
C GLY A 223 7.68 -14.03 3.65
N ARG A 224 8.43 -13.81 4.73
CA ARG A 224 8.46 -12.53 5.46
C ARG A 224 9.57 -11.65 4.90
N VAL A 225 9.19 -10.50 4.34
CA VAL A 225 10.13 -9.54 3.75
C VAL A 225 11.08 -8.98 4.81
N ILE A 226 12.37 -8.92 4.46
CA ILE A 226 13.45 -8.38 5.29
C ILE A 226 14.22 -7.30 4.52
N ALA A 227 14.70 -6.29 5.24
CA ALA A 227 15.64 -5.30 4.69
C ALA A 227 17.08 -5.77 4.90
N ARG A 228 17.91 -5.67 3.86
CA ARG A 228 19.35 -5.98 3.90
C ARG A 228 20.14 -4.93 3.12
N GLY A 229 21.35 -4.61 3.58
CA GLY A 229 22.25 -3.71 2.87
C GLY A 229 22.99 -4.43 1.74
N GLY A 230 23.37 -3.70 0.68
CA GLY A 230 24.01 -4.27 -0.51
C GLY A 230 25.29 -5.07 -0.24
N ALA A 231 26.06 -4.70 0.79
CA ALA A 231 27.25 -5.46 1.21
C ALA A 231 26.96 -6.91 1.66
N TRP A 232 25.69 -7.22 1.95
CA TRP A 232 25.26 -8.54 2.41
C TRP A 232 24.61 -9.37 1.30
N ILE A 233 24.69 -8.92 0.04
CA ILE A 233 24.02 -9.53 -1.11
C ILE A 233 25.06 -9.95 -2.15
N GLY A 234 24.86 -11.14 -2.71
CA GLY A 234 25.69 -11.65 -3.81
C GLY A 234 24.82 -12.13 -4.97
N GLN A 235 25.27 -11.84 -6.19
CA GLN A 235 24.70 -12.44 -7.40
C GLN A 235 24.96 -13.95 -7.42
N LEU A 236 23.98 -14.71 -7.89
CA LEU A 236 24.16 -16.11 -8.27
C LEU A 236 25.03 -16.10 -9.53
N GLN A 237 26.32 -16.42 -9.42
CA GLN A 237 27.13 -16.73 -10.62
C GLN A 237 26.62 -18.06 -11.17
N ASP A 238 26.20 -18.05 -12.44
CA ASP A 238 25.79 -19.23 -13.20
C ASP A 238 26.93 -20.25 -13.33
#